data_AF-A0A9X2AKQ3-F1
#
_entry.id   AF-A0A9X2AKQ3-F1
#
_cell.length_a   1.000
_cell.length_b   1.000
_cell.length_c   1.000
_cell.angle_alpha   90.00
_cell.angle_beta   90.00
_cell.angle_gamma   90.00
#
_symmetry.space_group_name_H-M   'P 1'
#
loop_
_entity.id
_entity.type
_entity.pdbx_description
1 polymer ?
#
loop_
_entity_poly.entity_id
_entity_poly.type
_entity_poly.pdbx_seq_one_letter_code
_entity_poly.pdbx_strand_id
1 'polypeptide(L)'
;MSQININFNVSRKDAKMFITSIEYVILNTQNQQAKKRLYTILNEIKFDYWKDDKILLFVSQGLRIVTRKPIHLKSKLQSELGIPEIWIHRTLYKMCNDIIERLMHLSKKNKPYKSVTPNQASTCKTVHDIIKLIRSTYDKA
;
A
#
# COMPACT_ATOMS: atom_id res chain seq x y z
N MET A 1 1.15 -2.78 -31.62
CA MET A 1 1.88 -1.68 -30.97
C MET A 1 2.55 -2.23 -29.72
N SER A 2 3.88 -2.15 -29.64
CA SER A 2 4.63 -2.57 -28.45
C SER A 2 4.41 -1.56 -27.31
N GLN A 3 4.05 -2.03 -26.12
CA GLN A 3 4.01 -1.19 -24.92
C GLN A 3 5.44 -0.95 -24.46
N ILE A 4 5.86 0.31 -24.44
CA ILE A 4 7.11 0.72 -23.80
C ILE A 4 6.81 0.89 -22.31
N ASN A 5 7.38 0.02 -21.47
CA ASN A 5 7.35 0.17 -20.02
C ASN A 5 8.65 0.84 -19.56
N ILE A 6 8.53 2.01 -18.93
CA ILE A 6 9.66 2.72 -18.34
C ILE A 6 9.53 2.65 -16.82
N ASN A 7 10.48 1.99 -16.16
CA ASN A 7 10.51 1.85 -14.71
C ASN A 7 11.65 2.72 -14.15
N PHE A 8 11.33 3.58 -13.19
CA PHE A 8 12.32 4.39 -12.48
C PHE A 8 12.35 4.01 -11.01
N ASN A 9 13.55 3.89 -10.45
CA ASN A 9 13.72 3.76 -9.01
C ASN A 9 13.99 5.16 -8.45
N VAL A 10 13.04 5.70 -7.69
CA VAL A 10 13.02 7.11 -7.27
C VAL A 10 13.02 7.18 -5.75
N SER A 11 13.89 7.99 -5.15
CA SER A 11 13.88 8.19 -3.69
C SER A 11 12.59 8.94 -3.27
N ARG A 12 12.17 8.83 -2.00
CA ARG A 12 11.02 9.62 -1.51
C ARG A 12 11.22 11.13 -1.72
N LYS A 13 12.45 11.64 -1.55
CA LYS A 13 12.75 13.06 -1.76
C LYS A 13 12.53 13.45 -3.22
N ASP A 14 13.04 12.64 -4.15
CA ASP A 14 12.93 12.90 -5.58
C ASP A 14 11.48 12.75 -6.05
N ALA A 15 10.75 11.75 -5.54
CA ALA A 15 9.34 11.54 -5.84
C ALA A 15 8.48 12.74 -5.39
N LYS A 16 8.79 13.33 -4.22
CA LYS A 16 8.13 14.58 -3.77
C LYS A 16 8.37 15.73 -4.75
N MET A 17 9.61 15.87 -5.23
CA MET A 17 9.96 16.89 -6.23
C MET A 17 9.22 16.65 -7.56
N PHE A 18 9.18 15.40 -8.04
CA PHE A 18 8.43 15.02 -9.24
C PHE A 18 6.93 15.33 -9.11
N ILE A 19 6.32 15.03 -7.96
CA ILE A 19 4.92 15.36 -7.68
C ILE A 19 4.70 16.87 -7.84
N THR A 20 5.51 17.70 -7.17
CA THR A 20 5.40 19.16 -7.25
C THR A 20 5.61 19.69 -8.67
N SER A 21 6.59 19.16 -9.40
CA SER A 21 6.86 19.56 -10.79
C SER A 21 5.69 19.22 -11.71
N ILE A 22 5.12 18.02 -11.60
CA ILE A 22 3.97 17.61 -12.42
C ILE A 22 2.72 18.43 -12.06
N GLU A 23 2.49 18.71 -10.77
CA GLU A 23 1.41 19.61 -10.32
C GLU A 23 1.54 21.00 -10.95
N TYR A 24 2.74 21.57 -10.93
CA TYR A 24 3.01 22.85 -11.57
C TYR A 24 2.72 22.82 -13.08
N VAL A 25 3.17 21.78 -13.79
CA VAL A 25 2.90 21.63 -15.23
C VAL A 25 1.40 21.50 -15.50
N ILE A 26 0.66 20.73 -14.69
CA ILE A 26 -0.80 20.58 -14.81
C ILE A 26 -1.53 21.91 -14.64
N LEU A 27 -1.13 22.72 -13.66
CA LEU A 27 -1.74 24.02 -13.39
C LEU A 27 -1.54 25.00 -14.54
N ASN A 28 -0.39 24.93 -15.21
CA ASN A 28 -0.02 25.85 -16.29
C ASN A 28 -0.35 25.33 -17.70
N THR A 29 -0.78 24.08 -17.86
CA THR A 29 -1.14 23.54 -19.17
C THR A 29 -2.56 23.96 -19.58
N GLN A 30 -2.69 24.54 -20.76
CA GLN A 30 -3.99 24.91 -21.35
C GLN A 30 -4.62 23.75 -22.13
N ASN A 31 -3.82 22.74 -22.51
CA ASN A 31 -4.32 21.56 -23.24
C ASN A 31 -5.03 20.58 -22.30
N GLN A 32 -6.36 20.47 -22.41
CA GLN A 32 -7.18 19.62 -21.55
C GLN A 32 -6.86 18.12 -21.66
N GLN A 33 -6.48 17.64 -22.85
CA GLN A 33 -6.12 16.24 -23.04
C GLN A 33 -4.79 15.92 -22.36
N ALA A 34 -3.78 16.79 -22.49
CA ALA A 34 -2.52 16.69 -21.78
C ALA A 34 -2.73 16.77 -20.27
N LYS A 35 -3.55 17.72 -19.81
CA LYS A 35 -3.93 17.87 -18.40
C LYS A 35 -4.52 16.59 -17.82
N LYS A 36 -5.46 15.96 -18.53
CA LYS A 36 -6.07 14.69 -18.10
C LYS A 36 -5.05 13.55 -18.00
N ARG A 37 -4.14 13.44 -18.98
CA ARG A 37 -3.06 12.42 -18.95
C ARG A 37 -2.09 12.64 -17.79
N LEU A 38 -1.67 13.88 -17.58
CA LEU A 38 -0.79 14.26 -16.46
C LEU A 38 -1.44 14.00 -15.10
N TYR A 39 -2.74 14.26 -14.96
CA TYR A 39 -3.48 13.90 -13.74
C TYR A 39 -3.48 12.39 -13.47
N THR A 40 -3.63 11.56 -14.50
CA THR A 40 -3.52 10.10 -14.35
C THR A 40 -2.14 9.70 -13.85
N ILE A 41 -1.08 10.19 -14.51
CA ILE A 41 0.31 9.93 -14.13
C ILE A 41 0.60 10.41 -12.69
N LEU A 42 0.16 11.63 -12.34
CA LEU A 42 0.33 12.19 -11.01
C LEU A 42 -0.36 11.32 -9.94
N ASN A 43 -1.55 10.82 -10.22
CA ASN A 43 -2.29 9.96 -9.29
C ASN A 43 -1.59 8.61 -9.09
N GLU A 44 -0.99 8.03 -10.14
CA GLU A 44 -0.19 6.81 -10.04
C GLU A 44 1.07 7.05 -9.21
N ILE A 45 1.83 8.11 -9.48
CA ILE A 45 3.03 8.48 -8.72
C ILE A 45 2.70 8.74 -7.25
N LYS A 46 1.62 9.49 -6.97
CA LYS A 46 1.15 9.71 -5.60
C LYS A 46 0.75 8.40 -4.95
N PHE A 47 0.03 7.53 -5.66
CA PHE A 47 -0.35 6.24 -5.08
C PHE A 47 0.88 5.46 -4.63
N ASP A 48 1.90 5.34 -5.48
CA ASP A 48 3.14 4.63 -5.15
C ASP A 48 3.92 5.30 -4.04
N TYR A 49 4.03 6.63 -4.05
CA TYR A 49 4.71 7.40 -2.99
C TYR A 49 4.08 7.17 -1.60
N TRP A 50 2.74 7.14 -1.53
CA TRP A 50 1.99 6.98 -0.28
C TRP A 50 1.66 5.51 0.04
N LYS A 51 2.02 4.54 -0.82
CA LYS A 51 1.57 3.14 -0.72
C LYS A 51 1.95 2.51 0.62
N ASP A 52 3.23 2.58 0.99
CA ASP A 52 3.72 2.00 2.25
C ASP A 52 3.05 2.66 3.47
N ASP A 53 2.84 3.97 3.42
CA ASP A 53 2.18 4.72 4.50
C ASP A 53 0.68 4.35 4.61
N LYS A 54 0.01 4.08 3.48
CA LYS A 54 -1.37 3.56 3.44
C LYS A 54 -1.48 2.13 3.98
N ILE A 55 -0.58 1.23 3.58
CA ILE A 55 -0.52 -0.14 4.10
C ILE A 55 -0.39 -0.08 5.62
N LEU A 56 0.56 0.72 6.11
CA LEU A 56 0.81 0.90 7.53
C LEU A 56 -0.42 1.45 8.27
N LEU A 57 -1.10 2.46 7.71
CA LEU A 57 -2.33 2.99 8.27
C LEU A 57 -3.41 1.91 8.39
N PHE A 58 -3.66 1.14 7.33
CA PHE A 58 -4.70 0.11 7.36
C PHE A 58 -4.36 -1.04 8.32
N VAL A 59 -3.09 -1.46 8.39
CA VAL A 59 -2.64 -2.46 9.35
C VAL A 59 -2.84 -1.95 10.79
N SER A 60 -2.49 -0.69 11.07
CA SER A 60 -2.68 -0.11 12.40
C SER A 60 -4.16 -0.04 12.82
N GLN A 61 -5.06 0.26 11.88
CA GLN A 61 -6.50 0.28 12.12
C GLN A 61 -7.05 -1.13 12.39
N GLY A 62 -6.67 -2.11 11.57
CA GLY A 62 -7.09 -3.50 11.74
C GLY A 62 -6.65 -4.06 13.09
N LEU A 63 -5.38 -3.87 13.44
CA LEU A 63 -4.85 -4.33 14.73
C LEU A 63 -5.45 -3.57 15.93
N ARG A 64 -5.82 -2.29 15.79
CA ARG A 64 -6.54 -1.54 16.84
C ARG A 64 -7.91 -2.15 17.15
N ILE A 65 -8.64 -2.64 16.14
CA ILE A 65 -9.94 -3.31 16.34
C ILE A 65 -9.79 -4.53 17.25
N VAL A 66 -8.68 -5.25 17.10
CA VAL A 66 -8.38 -6.49 17.84
C VAL A 66 -7.83 -6.21 19.24
N THR A 67 -6.83 -5.33 19.32
CA THR A 67 -6.10 -5.05 20.56
C THR A 67 -6.82 -4.07 21.48
N ARG A 68 -7.80 -3.31 20.94
CA ARG A 68 -8.46 -2.15 21.58
C ARG A 68 -7.48 -1.08 22.07
N LYS A 69 -6.22 -1.10 21.63
CA LYS A 69 -5.16 -0.17 22.01
C LYS A 69 -4.70 0.64 20.80
N PRO A 70 -4.34 1.93 20.96
CA PRO A 70 -3.73 2.69 19.90
C PRO A 70 -2.34 2.13 19.59
N ILE A 71 -2.07 1.84 18.32
CA ILE A 71 -0.77 1.36 17.86
C ILE A 71 0.05 2.56 17.44
N HIS A 72 0.93 3.00 18.32
CA HIS A 72 1.82 4.14 18.06
C HIS A 72 3.04 3.68 17.24
N LEU A 73 3.19 4.26 16.05
CA LEU A 73 4.28 4.00 15.09
C LEU A 73 5.68 4.24 15.64
N LYS A 74 5.81 5.09 16.66
CA LYS A 74 7.10 5.40 17.33
C LYS A 74 7.42 4.47 18.50
N SER A 75 6.55 3.54 18.87
CA SER A 75 6.90 2.53 19.86
C SER A 75 7.63 1.39 19.16
N LYS A 76 8.72 0.91 19.76
CA LYS A 76 9.29 -0.40 19.41
C LYS A 76 8.13 -1.40 19.46
N LEU A 77 7.61 -1.85 18.32
CA LEU A 77 6.66 -2.97 18.24
C LEU A 77 7.44 -4.22 18.63
N GLN A 78 7.60 -4.40 19.95
CA GLN A 78 8.54 -5.28 20.63
C GLN A 78 8.08 -6.72 20.50
N SER A 79 8.87 -7.52 19.77
CA SER A 79 8.90 -8.99 19.73
C SER A 79 7.66 -9.76 19.24
N GLU A 80 6.43 -9.26 19.40
CA GLU A 80 5.20 -9.98 19.02
C GLU A 80 4.09 -9.01 18.55
N LEU A 81 3.19 -9.49 17.68
CA LEU A 81 2.03 -8.73 17.17
C LEU A 81 1.06 -8.23 18.26
N GLY A 82 1.19 -8.72 19.50
CA GLY A 82 0.34 -8.32 20.62
C GLY A 82 -1.13 -8.71 20.45
N ILE A 83 -1.43 -9.68 19.58
CA ILE A 83 -2.77 -10.20 19.30
C ILE A 83 -2.83 -11.70 19.62
N PRO A 84 -4.00 -12.23 20.02
CA PRO A 84 -4.15 -13.64 20.32
C PRO A 84 -3.78 -14.54 19.14
N GLU A 85 -3.12 -15.67 19.42
CA GLU A 85 -2.70 -16.64 18.39
C GLU A 85 -3.89 -17.15 17.55
N ILE A 86 -5.04 -17.36 18.20
CA ILE A 86 -6.27 -17.75 17.51
C ILE A 86 -6.68 -16.74 16.42
N TRP A 87 -6.38 -15.46 16.64
CA TRP A 87 -6.67 -14.40 15.67
C TRP A 87 -5.67 -14.42 14.52
N ILE A 88 -4.40 -14.69 14.80
CA ILE A 88 -3.36 -14.89 13.79
C ILE A 88 -3.77 -16.02 12.84
N HIS A 89 -4.17 -17.17 13.37
CA HIS A 89 -4.54 -18.34 12.55
C HIS A 89 -5.88 -18.19 11.82
N ARG A 90 -6.86 -17.48 12.39
CA ARG A 90 -8.24 -17.44 11.85
C ARG A 90 -8.63 -16.15 11.14
N THR A 91 -7.92 -15.04 11.36
CA THR A 91 -8.43 -13.72 10.96
C THR A 91 -7.38 -12.84 10.30
N LEU A 92 -6.10 -12.99 10.63
CA LEU A 92 -5.04 -12.16 10.05
C LEU A 92 -5.00 -12.23 8.51
N TYR A 93 -5.17 -13.41 7.93
CA TYR A 93 -5.19 -13.57 6.46
C TYR A 93 -6.35 -12.80 5.80
N LYS A 94 -7.53 -12.74 6.46
CA LYS A 94 -8.69 -11.98 5.96
C LYS A 94 -8.39 -10.50 5.97
N MET A 95 -7.86 -9.98 7.09
CA MET A 95 -7.43 -8.59 7.19
C MET A 95 -6.41 -8.23 6.10
N CYS A 96 -5.40 -9.10 5.86
CA CYS A 96 -4.43 -8.87 4.80
C CYS A 96 -5.10 -8.77 3.41
N ASN A 97 -6.02 -9.69 3.08
CA ASN A 97 -6.74 -9.67 1.82
C ASN A 97 -7.65 -8.44 1.66
N ASP A 98 -8.37 -8.04 2.71
CA ASP A 98 -9.20 -6.83 2.71
C ASP A 98 -8.36 -5.57 2.45
N ILE A 99 -7.16 -5.50 3.02
CA ILE A 99 -6.23 -4.39 2.78
C ILE A 99 -5.73 -4.42 1.34
N ILE A 100 -5.36 -5.59 0.80
CA ILE A 100 -4.92 -5.73 -0.60
C ILE A 100 -6.03 -5.28 -1.54
N GLU A 101 -7.27 -5.72 -1.32
CA GLU A 101 -8.42 -5.33 -2.13
C GLU A 101 -8.67 -3.81 -2.09
N ARG A 102 -8.59 -3.20 -0.91
CA ARG A 102 -8.67 -1.73 -0.78
C ARG A 102 -7.55 -1.01 -1.56
N LEU A 103 -6.33 -1.54 -1.54
CA LEU A 103 -5.21 -0.97 -2.31
C LEU A 103 -5.43 -1.13 -3.82
N MET A 104 -5.95 -2.27 -4.27
CA MET A 104 -6.31 -2.51 -5.67
C MET A 104 -7.38 -1.53 -6.14
N HIS A 105 -8.44 -1.33 -5.35
CA HIS A 105 -9.48 -0.34 -5.63
C HIS A 105 -8.92 1.09 -5.70
N LEU A 106 -8.09 1.50 -4.73
CA LEU A 106 -7.46 2.82 -4.71
C LEU A 106 -6.49 3.07 -5.88
N SER A 107 -5.81 2.02 -6.36
CA SER A 107 -4.92 2.09 -7.53
C SER A 107 -5.62 1.84 -8.86
N LYS A 108 -6.95 1.57 -8.85
CA LYS A 108 -7.72 1.17 -10.03
C LYS A 108 -7.14 -0.05 -10.76
N LYS A 109 -6.34 -0.88 -10.06
CA LYS A 109 -5.89 -2.16 -10.58
C LYS A 109 -7.04 -3.15 -10.45
N ASN A 110 -7.52 -3.70 -11.57
CA ASN A 110 -8.59 -4.69 -11.58
C ASN A 110 -8.07 -6.09 -11.94
N LYS A 111 -6.85 -6.42 -11.48
CA LYS A 111 -6.19 -7.69 -11.80
C LYS A 111 -6.49 -8.74 -10.73
N PRO A 112 -6.75 -10.00 -11.13
CA PRO A 112 -6.88 -11.09 -10.17
C PRO A 112 -5.54 -11.31 -9.46
N TYR A 113 -5.58 -11.48 -8.14
CA TYR A 113 -4.40 -11.75 -7.32
C TYR A 113 -4.60 -13.01 -6.49
N LYS A 114 -3.48 -13.68 -6.17
CA LYS A 114 -3.51 -14.84 -5.29
C LYS A 114 -3.68 -14.36 -3.85
N SER A 115 -4.83 -14.67 -3.24
CA SER A 115 -5.11 -14.28 -1.85
C SER A 115 -4.09 -14.87 -0.87
N VAL A 116 -3.83 -14.12 0.19
CA VAL A 116 -3.06 -14.56 1.35
C VAL A 116 -3.80 -15.70 2.03
N THR A 117 -3.11 -16.81 2.23
CA THR A 117 -3.65 -17.98 2.93
C THR A 117 -3.43 -17.90 4.44
N PRO A 118 -4.19 -18.67 5.25
CA PRO A 118 -3.96 -18.76 6.70
C PRO A 118 -2.51 -19.13 7.04
N ASN A 119 -1.92 -20.09 6.33
CA ASN A 119 -0.54 -20.53 6.54
C ASN A 119 0.49 -19.44 6.23
N GLN A 120 0.24 -18.58 5.25
CA GLN A 120 1.13 -17.45 4.98
C GLN A 120 1.03 -16.40 6.08
N ALA A 121 -0.19 -16.08 6.52
CA ALA A 121 -0.43 -15.12 7.59
C ALA A 121 0.14 -15.60 8.94
N SER A 122 0.06 -16.89 9.27
CA SER A 122 0.53 -17.43 10.54
C SER A 122 2.05 -17.35 10.74
N THR A 123 2.82 -17.13 9.67
CA THR A 123 4.26 -16.88 9.76
C THR A 123 4.61 -15.47 10.23
N CYS A 124 3.65 -14.53 10.25
CA CYS A 124 3.88 -13.16 10.66
C CYS A 124 4.07 -13.07 12.17
N LYS A 125 5.24 -12.60 12.62
CA LYS A 125 5.56 -12.39 14.04
C LYS A 125 5.50 -10.92 14.43
N THR A 126 5.63 -10.03 13.46
CA THR A 126 5.70 -8.59 13.65
C THR A 126 4.79 -7.84 12.68
N VAL A 127 4.50 -6.58 12.99
CA VAL A 127 3.77 -5.68 12.08
C VAL A 127 4.51 -5.51 10.76
N HIS A 128 5.86 -5.53 10.79
CA HIS A 128 6.66 -5.46 9.58
C HIS A 128 6.43 -6.67 8.66
N ASP A 129 6.28 -7.87 9.22
CA ASP A 129 5.96 -9.08 8.45
C ASP A 129 4.61 -8.97 7.75
N ILE A 130 3.59 -8.43 8.45
CA ILE A 130 2.27 -8.17 7.87
C ILE A 130 2.38 -7.20 6.69
N ILE A 131 3.08 -6.08 6.87
CA ILE A 131 3.29 -5.07 5.82
C ILE A 131 4.00 -5.69 4.61
N LYS A 132 5.05 -6.47 4.86
CA LYS A 132 5.83 -7.16 3.82
C LYS A 132 4.97 -8.17 3.07
N LEU A 133 4.15 -8.94 3.78
CA LEU A 133 3.22 -9.91 3.19
C LEU A 133 2.22 -9.21 2.27
N ILE A 134 1.53 -8.18 2.75
CA ILE A 134 0.56 -7.38 1.97
C ILE A 134 1.24 -6.78 0.73
N ARG A 135 2.39 -6.13 0.91
CA ARG A 135 3.13 -5.50 -0.18
C ARG A 135 3.54 -6.52 -1.24
N SER A 136 4.10 -7.66 -0.83
CA SER A 136 4.56 -8.70 -1.75
C SER A 136 3.41 -9.31 -2.56
N THR A 137 2.22 -9.43 -1.98
CA THR A 137 1.03 -9.93 -2.68
C THR A 137 0.47 -8.87 -3.62
N TYR A 138 0.37 -7.62 -3.17
CA TYR A 138 -0.10 -6.49 -3.98
C TYR A 138 0.81 -6.21 -5.18
N ASP A 139 2.13 -6.25 -5.00
CA ASP A 139 3.08 -6.00 -6.09
C ASP A 139 3.09 -7.13 -7.15
N LYS A 140 2.61 -8.33 -6.78
CA LYS A 140 2.41 -9.47 -7.70
C LYS A 140 1.05 -9.50 -8.39
N ALA A 141 0.15 -8.56 -8.05
CA ALA A 141 -1.16 -8.38 -8.67
C ALA A 141 -1.08 -7.44 -9.89
#